data_AF-A0ABD8B7L4-F1
#
_entry.id   AF-A0ABD8B7L4-F1
#
_cell.length_a   1.000
_cell.length_b   1.000
_cell.length_c   1.000
_cell.angle_alpha   90.00
_cell.angle_beta   90.00
_cell.angle_gamma   90.00
#
_symmetry.space_group_name_H-M   'P 1'
#
loop_
_entity.id
_entity.type
_entity.pdbx_description
1 polymer ?
#
loop_
_entity_poly.entity_id
_entity_poly.type
_entity_poly.pdbx_seq_one_letter_code
_entity_poly.pdbx_strand_id
1 'polypeptide(L)'
;MLRTPPPTAAGQHRRPFTLDPGRWEAERSRALRTGHVRDRTCTAECEPVLVYEGTWWGWLAWTVPGDGTRPELPHQIGVLAPYVTRTQSLALRWLTRRPAQRLGLAPTVPGSLRLLAFAVAVISLAVGLFAMAHGVPVDVALPGMVLAPLLAEHLPGRLDARAREHVRSVEGDGACRYLQRLASLHTSLVQAAAGSDRYELRRAAEIGQHLLWDAAGLLQTQDTRSAAADLIARERLMVQLADEVAQRTHTEDGPADADQPGWHERPLGPYPPGFEQTARPASRRTPGTSPLKGFHPMPQTQPDHAGRAADVYLLFAHEPYYPGPGTQEINTTLVAAASLLHPRVRQPDGAQIHDRLTEGRQPGEIVPLATLTHELGGGADWPTVGDWERVTTDLLRLVREGECDALSLGLPEIARALICTGPHSYVRTYDAAADQFIAYGPTERAAVLAEVDGFLACIVAEQDLWPGDGLLPSPTRPA
;
A
#
# COMPACT_ATOMS: atom_id res chain seq x y z
N MET A 1 -12.81 -13.45 -11.70
CA MET A 1 -13.16 -12.03 -11.85
C MET A 1 -12.18 -11.22 -11.02
N LEU A 2 -11.13 -10.68 -11.65
CA LEU A 2 -10.19 -9.78 -10.98
C LEU A 2 -10.93 -8.51 -10.60
N ARG A 3 -10.96 -8.18 -9.31
CA ARG A 3 -11.43 -6.89 -8.83
C ARG A 3 -10.25 -5.92 -8.92
N THR A 4 -10.36 -4.99 -9.85
CA THR A 4 -9.54 -3.79 -9.92
C THR A 4 -9.56 -3.09 -8.55
N PRO A 5 -8.40 -2.69 -7.99
CA PRO A 5 -8.41 -1.87 -6.78
C PRO A 5 -9.19 -0.57 -7.07
N PRO A 6 -9.96 -0.05 -6.11
CA PRO A 6 -10.83 1.09 -6.33
C PRO A 6 -10.01 2.30 -6.84
N PRO A 7 -10.34 2.84 -8.04
CA PRO A 7 -9.59 3.90 -8.67
C PRO A 7 -10.02 5.24 -8.06
N THR A 8 -9.50 5.61 -6.88
CA THR A 8 -9.56 7.01 -6.36
C THR A 8 -8.79 7.24 -5.06
N ALA A 9 -8.46 6.19 -4.30
CA ALA A 9 -7.86 6.33 -2.97
C ALA A 9 -6.35 6.70 -2.96
N ALA A 10 -5.60 6.22 -3.96
CA ALA A 10 -4.13 6.15 -3.92
C ALA A 10 -3.38 7.51 -3.97
N GLY A 11 -4.09 8.63 -4.12
CA GLY A 11 -3.50 9.97 -4.21
C GLY A 11 -3.52 10.78 -2.91
N GLN A 12 -4.30 10.40 -1.90
CA GLN A 12 -4.80 11.36 -0.90
C GLN A 12 -3.82 11.86 0.16
N HIS A 13 -2.57 11.40 0.20
CA HIS A 13 -1.54 11.95 1.11
C HIS A 13 -0.16 12.08 0.48
N ARG A 14 -0.04 12.00 -0.85
CA ARG A 14 1.27 12.13 -1.53
C ARG A 14 1.85 13.55 -1.48
N ARG A 15 1.07 14.53 -1.02
CA ARG A 15 1.45 15.94 -0.95
C ARG A 15 0.93 16.55 0.34
N PRO A 16 1.61 17.57 0.88
CA PRO A 16 1.08 18.34 2.01
C PRO A 16 -0.29 18.93 1.66
N PHE A 17 -1.25 18.81 2.57
CA PHE A 17 -2.59 19.39 2.47
C PHE A 17 -3.31 19.00 1.18
N THR A 18 -3.42 17.70 0.89
CA THR A 18 -4.04 17.20 -0.36
C THR A 18 -5.43 17.76 -0.63
N LEU A 19 -6.19 18.07 0.42
CA LEU A 19 -7.55 18.65 0.33
C LEU A 19 -7.57 20.18 0.14
N ASP A 20 -6.45 20.87 0.39
CA ASP A 20 -6.33 22.34 0.30
C ASP A 20 -4.91 22.73 -0.12
N PRO A 21 -4.58 22.65 -1.43
CA PRO A 21 -3.24 22.93 -1.91
C PRO A 21 -2.75 24.34 -1.55
N GLY A 22 -3.64 25.34 -1.58
CA GLY A 22 -3.28 26.74 -1.28
C GLY A 22 -2.84 26.96 0.17
N ARG A 23 -3.24 26.07 1.08
CA ARG A 23 -2.78 26.08 2.47
C ARG A 23 -1.31 25.76 2.60
N TRP A 24 -0.75 24.90 1.75
CA TRP A 24 0.69 24.63 1.75
C TRP A 24 1.48 25.91 1.47
N GLU A 25 1.13 26.65 0.41
CA GLU A 25 1.82 27.90 0.10
C GLU A 25 1.71 28.94 1.23
N ALA A 26 0.57 29.02 1.90
CA ALA A 26 0.35 29.93 3.02
C ALA A 26 1.20 29.55 4.26
N GLU A 27 1.17 28.28 4.66
CA GLU A 27 1.96 27.78 5.80
C GLU A 27 3.46 27.80 5.50
N ARG A 28 3.87 27.44 4.27
CA ARG A 28 5.25 27.60 3.79
C ARG A 28 5.68 29.06 3.90
N SER A 29 4.91 30.00 3.35
CA SER A 29 5.26 31.43 3.39
C SER A 29 5.33 31.97 4.81
N ARG A 30 4.45 31.51 5.71
CA ARG A 30 4.53 31.83 7.13
C ARG A 30 5.80 31.26 7.75
N ALA A 31 6.09 29.99 7.53
CA ALA A 31 7.28 29.30 8.02
C ALA A 31 8.58 29.96 7.55
N LEU A 32 8.66 30.36 6.27
CA LEU A 32 9.79 31.11 5.71
C LEU A 32 9.94 32.51 6.33
N ARG A 33 8.83 33.18 6.70
CA ARG A 33 8.86 34.49 7.37
C ARG A 33 9.25 34.42 8.84
N THR A 34 8.92 33.32 9.52
CA THR A 34 9.11 33.17 10.98
C THR A 34 10.33 32.35 11.36
N GLY A 35 10.90 31.58 10.44
CA GLY A 35 11.96 30.60 10.73
C GLY A 35 13.26 30.88 9.98
N HIS A 36 14.38 30.44 10.57
CA HIS A 36 15.66 30.26 9.87
C HIS A 36 15.53 29.07 8.93
N VAL A 37 15.22 29.35 7.67
CA VAL A 37 15.11 28.35 6.61
C VAL A 37 16.49 27.78 6.33
N ARG A 38 16.58 26.46 6.15
CA ARG A 38 17.79 25.80 5.65
C ARG A 38 18.11 26.35 4.26
N ASP A 39 18.99 27.35 4.19
CA ASP A 39 19.72 27.66 2.97
C ASP A 39 20.92 26.71 2.86
N ARG A 40 21.48 26.52 1.65
CA ARG A 40 22.65 25.66 1.37
C ARG A 40 23.89 26.04 2.20
N THR A 41 23.85 27.16 2.90
CA THR A 41 24.88 27.74 3.76
C THR A 41 24.72 27.39 5.25
N CYS A 42 23.58 26.80 5.67
CA CYS A 42 23.33 26.44 7.07
C CYS A 42 24.12 25.17 7.44
N THR A 43 24.94 25.24 8.49
CA THR A 43 25.66 24.08 9.03
C THR A 43 24.70 22.98 9.50
N ALA A 44 25.20 21.76 9.71
CA ALA A 44 24.42 20.57 10.11
C ALA A 44 23.57 20.75 11.39
N GLU A 45 23.75 21.86 12.13
CA GLU A 45 23.07 22.19 13.38
C GLU A 45 21.73 22.93 13.20
N CYS A 46 21.37 23.36 11.98
CA CYS A 46 20.09 24.05 11.77
C CYS A 46 18.92 23.05 11.80
N GLU A 47 18.05 23.16 12.82
CA GLU A 47 16.81 22.38 12.91
C GLU A 47 15.89 22.63 11.70
N PRO A 48 15.30 21.58 11.10
CA PRO A 48 14.36 21.76 10.01
C PRO A 48 13.10 22.51 10.45
N VAL A 49 12.66 23.44 9.62
CA VAL A 49 11.35 24.10 9.80
C VAL A 49 10.26 23.13 9.36
N LEU A 50 9.38 22.78 10.30
CA LEU A 50 8.30 21.81 10.09
C LEU A 50 6.94 22.49 10.01
N VAL A 51 6.14 22.06 9.03
CA VAL A 51 4.72 22.41 8.89
C VAL A 51 3.88 21.20 9.23
N TYR A 52 2.90 21.36 10.11
CA TYR A 52 2.08 20.25 10.60
C TYR A 52 0.71 20.24 9.93
N GLU A 53 0.38 19.10 9.31
CA GLU A 53 -0.94 18.79 8.79
C GLU A 53 -1.69 17.88 9.76
N GLY A 54 -2.92 18.25 10.10
CA GLY A 54 -3.77 17.44 10.97
C GLY A 54 -4.65 16.51 10.15
N THR A 55 -4.63 15.22 10.47
CA THR A 55 -5.54 14.23 9.89
C THR A 55 -6.55 13.79 10.96
N TRP A 56 -7.50 12.94 10.65
CA TRP A 56 -8.44 12.42 11.65
C TRP A 56 -7.80 11.31 12.50
N TRP A 57 -6.88 10.53 11.93
CA TRP A 57 -6.13 9.46 12.58
C TRP A 57 -4.85 9.94 13.30
N GLY A 58 -4.42 11.19 13.08
CA GLY A 58 -3.13 11.66 13.56
C GLY A 58 -2.69 13.03 13.02
N TRP A 59 -1.40 13.13 12.69
CA TRP A 59 -0.80 14.29 12.04
C TRP A 59 0.44 13.90 11.23
N LEU A 60 0.80 14.76 10.28
CA LEU A 60 1.98 14.69 9.42
C LEU A 60 2.82 15.94 9.66
N ALA A 61 4.12 15.80 9.84
CA ALA A 61 5.05 16.93 9.88
C ALA A 61 5.88 16.95 8.60
N TRP A 62 5.81 18.04 7.86
CA TRP A 62 6.45 18.23 6.58
C TRP A 62 7.63 19.18 6.72
N THR A 63 8.80 18.80 6.21
CA THR A 63 9.94 19.72 6.09
C THR A 63 9.66 20.78 5.05
N VAL A 64 9.99 22.04 5.33
CA VAL A 64 9.96 23.14 4.35
C VAL A 64 11.32 23.24 3.65
N PRO A 65 11.45 22.83 2.38
CA PRO A 65 12.70 22.95 1.65
C PRO A 65 13.01 24.42 1.35
N GLY A 66 14.28 24.82 1.49
CA GLY A 66 14.71 26.20 1.20
C GLY A 66 14.64 26.58 -0.28
N ASP A 67 14.69 25.59 -1.16
CA ASP A 67 14.53 25.76 -2.62
C ASP A 67 13.06 25.92 -3.05
N GLY A 68 12.12 25.88 -2.10
CA GLY A 68 10.70 26.02 -2.37
C GLY A 68 10.05 24.78 -3.01
N THR A 69 10.79 23.68 -3.18
CA THR A 69 10.23 22.41 -3.64
C THR A 69 9.19 21.89 -2.65
N ARG A 70 8.28 21.03 -3.13
CA ARG A 70 7.30 20.37 -2.28
C ARG A 70 7.89 19.06 -1.76
N PRO A 71 7.85 18.80 -0.45
CA PRO A 71 8.30 17.53 0.08
C PRO A 71 7.38 16.40 -0.40
N GLU A 72 7.97 15.29 -0.81
CA GLU A 72 7.25 14.08 -1.22
C GLU A 72 6.86 13.21 -0.03
N LEU A 73 7.66 13.26 1.04
CA LEU A 73 7.48 12.46 2.25
C LEU A 73 7.41 13.37 3.48
N PRO A 74 6.57 13.03 4.46
CA PRO A 74 6.59 13.69 5.75
C PRO A 74 7.89 13.30 6.47
N HIS A 75 8.45 14.25 7.20
CA HIS A 75 9.62 14.05 8.06
C HIS A 75 9.27 13.19 9.28
N GLN A 76 8.05 13.36 9.80
CA GLN A 76 7.54 12.66 10.97
C GLN A 76 6.04 12.43 10.83
N ILE A 77 5.57 11.26 11.26
CA ILE A 77 4.16 10.90 11.31
C ILE A 77 3.78 10.58 12.75
N GLY A 78 2.75 11.22 13.27
CA GLY A 78 2.16 10.91 14.57
C GLY A 78 0.81 10.24 14.40
N VAL A 79 0.67 9.01 14.87
CA VAL A 79 -0.61 8.27 14.87
C VAL A 79 -1.23 8.36 16.26
N LEU A 80 -2.53 8.66 16.35
CA LEU A 80 -3.28 8.73 17.61
C LEU A 80 -3.78 7.36 18.05
N ALA A 81 -3.92 7.15 19.36
CA ALA A 81 -4.52 5.92 19.87
C ALA A 81 -6.01 5.81 19.45
N PRO A 82 -6.52 4.60 19.17
CA PRO A 82 -7.87 4.41 18.61
C PRO A 82 -9.02 4.88 19.51
N TYR A 83 -8.80 4.90 20.82
CA TYR A 83 -9.81 5.24 21.84
C TYR A 83 -9.75 6.70 22.32
N VAL A 84 -9.00 7.55 21.63
CA VAL A 84 -8.82 8.96 22.01
C VAL A 84 -10.08 9.76 21.69
N THR A 85 -10.65 10.42 22.69
CA THR A 85 -11.80 11.30 22.47
C THR A 85 -11.42 12.52 21.62
N ARG A 86 -12.39 13.20 20.97
CA ARG A 86 -12.10 14.42 20.18
C ARG A 86 -11.39 15.52 20.99
N THR A 87 -11.73 15.68 22.27
CA THR A 87 -11.08 16.69 23.13
C THR A 87 -9.65 16.29 23.47
N GLN A 88 -9.41 15.00 23.75
CA GLN A 88 -8.07 14.47 23.97
C GLN A 88 -7.22 14.55 22.71
N SER A 89 -7.78 14.31 21.52
CA SER A 89 -7.02 14.37 20.27
C SER A 89 -6.53 15.79 19.98
N LEU A 90 -7.33 16.82 20.27
CA LEU A 90 -6.90 18.22 20.17
C LEU A 90 -5.78 18.55 21.17
N ALA A 91 -5.92 18.12 22.42
CA ALA A 91 -4.89 18.33 23.44
C ALA A 91 -3.57 17.63 23.09
N LEU A 92 -3.65 16.37 22.65
CA LEU A 92 -2.48 15.58 22.24
C LEU A 92 -1.81 16.14 20.98
N ARG A 93 -2.59 16.65 20.02
CA ARG A 93 -2.05 17.36 18.85
C ARG A 93 -1.32 18.63 19.27
N TRP A 94 -1.86 19.37 20.23
CA TRP A 94 -1.19 20.58 20.72
C TRP A 94 0.14 20.24 21.40
N LEU A 95 0.15 19.21 22.25
CA LEU A 95 1.35 18.76 22.96
C LEU A 95 2.43 18.23 22.01
N THR A 96 2.06 17.45 21.00
CA THR A 96 3.03 16.84 20.07
C THR A 96 3.56 17.79 19.01
N ARG A 97 2.84 18.87 18.67
CA ARG A 97 3.33 19.93 17.77
C ARG A 97 4.38 20.83 18.42
N ARG A 98 4.41 20.88 19.75
CA ARG A 98 5.35 21.66 20.53
C ARG A 98 5.93 20.76 21.61
N PRO A 99 6.78 19.78 21.25
CA PRO A 99 7.46 18.99 22.25
C PRO A 99 8.14 19.97 23.19
N ALA A 100 7.89 19.86 24.49
CA ALA A 100 8.28 20.87 25.47
C ALA A 100 9.81 21.09 25.50
N GLN A 101 10.56 20.16 24.90
CA GLN A 101 11.99 20.28 24.58
C GLN A 101 12.35 21.50 23.72
N ARG A 102 11.44 22.03 22.88
CA ARG A 102 11.68 23.26 22.08
C ARG A 102 11.51 24.58 22.84
N LEU A 103 11.09 24.54 24.11
CA LEU A 103 11.23 25.71 25.01
C LEU A 103 12.63 25.79 25.64
N GLY A 104 13.49 24.81 25.34
CA GLY A 104 14.90 24.90 25.67
C GLY A 104 15.61 25.91 24.77
N LEU A 105 16.10 27.00 25.35
CA LEU A 105 17.11 27.87 24.72
C LEU A 105 18.30 26.99 24.29
N ALA A 106 18.39 26.75 22.98
CA ALA A 106 19.45 26.04 22.25
C ALA A 106 19.79 24.59 22.71
N PRO A 107 19.87 23.61 21.79
CA PRO A 107 20.21 22.22 22.11
C PRO A 107 21.66 22.02 22.59
N THR A 108 22.52 23.04 22.50
CA THR A 108 23.94 22.97 22.88
C THR A 108 24.22 23.28 24.35
N VAL A 109 23.22 23.71 25.13
CA VAL A 109 23.40 23.97 26.57
C VAL A 109 22.66 22.90 27.37
N PRO A 110 23.37 21.89 27.92
CA PRO A 110 22.78 20.94 28.87
C PRO A 110 22.37 21.70 30.15
N GLY A 111 21.16 22.29 30.15
CA GLY A 111 20.66 23.15 31.23
C GLY A 111 19.45 24.05 30.93
N SER A 112 18.94 24.09 29.70
CA SER A 112 17.89 25.04 29.30
C SER A 112 16.56 24.89 30.06
N LEU A 113 16.13 23.67 30.38
CA LEU A 113 14.95 23.42 31.24
C LEU A 113 15.17 23.91 32.68
N ARG A 114 16.41 23.87 33.19
CA ARG A 114 16.75 24.41 34.52
C ARG A 114 16.68 25.93 34.55
N LEU A 115 17.04 26.60 33.45
CA LEU A 115 16.92 28.07 33.31
C LEU A 115 15.47 28.53 33.30
N LEU A 116 14.58 27.83 32.59
CA LEU A 116 13.14 28.14 32.61
C LEU A 116 12.53 27.89 33.99
N ALA A 117 12.83 26.73 34.60
CA ALA A 117 12.36 26.42 35.95
C ALA A 117 12.90 27.42 36.99
N PHE A 118 14.16 27.86 36.85
CA PHE A 118 14.75 28.91 37.67
C PHE A 118 14.07 30.27 37.48
N ALA A 119 13.82 30.68 36.24
CA ALA A 119 13.09 31.92 35.95
C ALA A 119 11.67 31.90 36.53
N VAL A 120 10.95 30.78 36.36
CA VAL A 120 9.62 30.58 36.98
C VAL A 120 9.74 30.62 38.50
N ALA A 121 10.74 29.99 39.11
CA ALA A 121 10.96 30.03 40.55
C ALA A 121 11.17 31.48 41.05
N VAL A 122 11.99 32.27 40.36
CA VAL A 122 12.23 33.69 40.69
C VAL A 122 10.95 34.52 40.56
N ILE A 123 10.19 34.35 39.47
CA ILE A 123 8.93 35.07 39.26
C ILE A 123 7.90 34.67 40.32
N SER A 124 7.73 33.37 40.56
CA SER A 124 6.81 32.86 41.58
C SER A 124 7.17 33.37 42.97
N LEU A 125 8.47 33.44 43.31
CA LEU A 125 8.94 34.02 44.56
C LEU A 125 8.55 35.51 44.67
N ALA A 126 8.83 36.30 43.64
CA ALA A 126 8.53 37.74 43.63
C ALA A 126 7.01 38.02 43.73
N VAL A 127 6.20 37.29 42.95
CA VAL A 127 4.73 37.40 42.98
C VAL A 127 4.16 36.95 44.32
N GLY A 128 4.66 35.86 44.90
CA GLY A 128 4.24 35.38 46.21
C GLY A 128 4.55 36.36 47.34
N LEU A 129 5.75 36.93 47.34
CA LEU A 129 6.14 37.99 48.29
C LEU A 129 5.26 39.24 48.15
N PHE A 130 4.97 39.65 46.91
CA PHE A 130 4.08 40.78 46.64
C PHE A 130 2.64 40.50 47.11
N ALA A 131 2.11 39.30 46.87
CA ALA A 131 0.78 38.90 47.30
C ALA A 131 0.64 38.87 48.83
N MET A 132 1.66 38.35 49.53
CA MET A 132 1.71 38.38 51.00
C MET A 132 1.74 39.82 51.54
N ALA A 133 2.46 40.72 50.87
CA ALA A 133 2.47 42.15 51.23
C ALA A 133 1.10 42.83 51.04
N HIS A 134 0.22 42.27 50.21
CA HIS A 134 -1.14 42.77 49.95
C HIS A 134 -2.23 41.96 50.68
N GLY A 135 -1.86 41.22 51.74
CA GLY A 135 -2.83 40.57 52.62
C GLY A 135 -3.30 39.18 52.18
N VAL A 136 -2.65 38.56 51.19
CA VAL A 136 -2.89 37.15 50.88
C VAL A 136 -2.29 36.27 51.98
N PRO A 137 -3.05 35.34 52.58
CA PRO A 137 -2.56 34.45 53.62
C PRO A 137 -1.36 33.60 53.16
N VAL A 138 -0.37 33.43 54.05
CA VAL A 138 0.89 32.69 53.77
C VAL A 138 0.61 31.24 53.40
N ASP A 139 -0.37 30.61 54.02
CA ASP A 139 -0.84 29.25 53.75
C ASP A 139 -1.43 29.08 52.34
N VAL A 140 -1.78 30.17 51.66
CA VAL A 140 -2.21 30.17 50.25
C VAL A 140 -1.06 30.54 49.31
N ALA A 141 -0.27 31.56 49.67
CA ALA A 141 0.81 32.07 48.81
C ALA A 141 1.99 31.08 48.68
N LEU A 142 2.39 30.45 49.79
CA LEU A 142 3.58 29.60 49.86
C LEU A 142 3.43 28.30 49.05
N PRO A 143 2.30 27.57 49.08
CA PRO A 143 2.07 26.45 48.16
C PRO A 143 2.14 26.87 46.68
N GLY A 144 1.60 28.03 46.33
CA GLY A 144 1.67 28.56 44.96
C GLY A 144 3.10 28.84 44.50
N MET A 145 3.93 29.41 45.38
CA MET A 145 5.36 29.67 45.13
C MET A 145 6.15 28.38 44.87
N VAL A 146 5.81 27.29 45.56
CA VAL A 146 6.50 25.99 45.44
C VAL A 146 5.96 25.16 44.27
N LEU A 147 4.64 25.18 44.04
CA LEU A 147 3.98 24.39 43.01
C LEU A 147 4.37 24.84 41.60
N ALA A 148 4.49 26.14 41.36
CA ALA A 148 4.78 26.70 40.04
C ALA A 148 6.12 26.20 39.43
N PRO A 149 7.28 26.26 40.13
CA PRO A 149 8.53 25.72 39.60
C PRO A 149 8.53 24.19 39.49
N LEU A 150 7.88 23.48 40.42
CA LEU A 150 7.72 22.02 40.32
C LEU A 150 6.92 21.61 39.08
N LEU A 151 5.84 22.33 38.78
CA LEU A 151 5.08 22.15 37.54
C LEU A 151 5.94 22.52 36.33
N ALA A 152 6.67 23.63 36.34
CA ALA A 152 7.53 24.02 35.22
C ALA A 152 8.62 22.99 34.92
N GLU A 153 9.17 22.31 35.94
CA GLU A 153 10.19 21.28 35.79
C GLU A 153 9.61 19.91 35.38
N HIS A 154 8.53 19.46 36.01
CA HIS A 154 8.05 18.08 35.89
C HIS A 154 6.86 17.91 34.94
N LEU A 155 6.03 18.95 34.79
CA LEU A 155 4.84 18.89 33.92
C LEU A 155 5.22 18.63 32.46
N PRO A 156 6.26 19.27 31.87
CA PRO A 156 6.71 18.96 30.51
C PRO A 156 6.99 17.47 30.28
N GLY A 157 7.83 16.88 31.13
CA GLY A 157 8.20 15.46 31.00
C GLY A 157 7.01 14.52 31.21
N ARG A 158 6.11 14.84 32.14
CA ARG A 158 4.88 14.07 32.35
C ARG A 158 3.90 14.20 31.18
N LEU A 159 3.76 15.41 30.61
CA LEU A 159 2.92 15.63 29.43
C LEU A 159 3.49 14.94 28.20
N ASP A 160 4.81 14.94 28.02
CA ASP A 160 5.47 14.23 26.92
C ASP A 160 5.36 12.71 27.09
N ALA A 161 5.48 12.18 28.31
CA ALA A 161 5.25 10.76 28.59
C ALA A 161 3.79 10.38 28.33
N ARG A 162 2.84 11.19 28.83
CA ARG A 162 1.40 11.03 28.58
C ARG A 162 1.06 11.14 27.09
N ALA A 163 1.71 12.04 26.37
CA ALA A 163 1.54 12.20 24.94
C ALA A 163 2.04 10.96 24.20
N ARG A 164 3.19 10.39 24.60
CA ARG A 164 3.74 9.14 24.05
C ARG A 164 2.87 7.91 24.32
N GLU A 165 2.09 7.90 25.41
CA GLU A 165 1.09 6.84 25.65
C GLU A 165 -0.05 6.85 24.61
N HIS A 166 -0.37 8.02 24.04
CA HIS A 166 -1.54 8.22 23.17
C HIS A 166 -1.20 8.66 21.74
N VAL A 167 0.08 8.92 21.46
CA VAL A 167 0.61 9.27 20.15
C VAL A 167 1.88 8.46 19.91
N ARG A 168 1.89 7.68 18.84
CA ARG A 168 3.09 7.00 18.34
C ARG A 168 3.66 7.84 17.21
N SER A 169 4.77 8.52 17.50
CA SER A 169 5.53 9.31 16.53
C SER A 169 6.63 8.48 15.90
N VAL A 170 6.70 8.49 14.59
CA VAL A 170 7.69 7.75 13.81
C VAL A 170 8.41 8.72 12.88
N GLU A 171 9.73 8.56 12.82
CA GLU A 171 10.63 9.37 12.00
C GLU A 171 11.42 8.48 11.05
N GLY A 172 11.96 9.08 9.99
CA GLY A 172 12.79 8.40 9.00
C GLY A 172 12.03 7.96 7.76
N ASP A 173 12.68 8.10 6.60
CA ASP A 173 12.03 8.02 5.29
C ASP A 173 11.32 6.68 5.05
N GLY A 174 11.95 5.57 5.43
CA GLY A 174 11.36 4.23 5.24
C GLY A 174 10.09 4.03 6.07
N ALA A 175 10.14 4.42 7.34
CA ALA A 175 9.03 4.23 8.27
C ALA A 175 7.88 5.21 7.97
N CYS A 176 8.21 6.46 7.65
CA CYS A 176 7.24 7.47 7.23
C CYS A 176 6.55 7.07 5.92
N ARG A 177 7.30 6.60 4.91
CA ARG A 177 6.73 6.12 3.64
C ARG A 177 5.76 4.97 3.85
N TYR A 178 6.11 4.02 4.71
CA TYR A 178 5.25 2.87 5.03
C TYR A 178 3.95 3.31 5.73
N LEU A 179 4.06 4.14 6.78
CA LEU A 179 2.87 4.64 7.48
C LEU A 179 1.99 5.53 6.61
N GLN A 180 2.57 6.33 5.72
CA GLN A 180 1.82 7.14 4.76
C GLN A 180 0.98 6.27 3.81
N ARG A 181 1.52 5.11 3.37
CA ARG A 181 0.77 4.12 2.57
C ARG A 181 -0.42 3.56 3.35
N LEU A 182 -0.20 3.07 4.57
CA LEU A 182 -1.29 2.58 5.44
C LEU A 182 -2.34 3.66 5.74
N ALA A 183 -1.89 4.89 6.03
CA ALA A 183 -2.75 6.02 6.31
C ALA A 183 -3.63 6.40 5.11
N SER A 184 -3.16 6.18 3.88
CA SER A 184 -3.93 6.42 2.66
C SER A 184 -5.12 5.45 2.55
N LEU A 185 -4.87 4.15 2.75
CA LEU A 185 -5.93 3.12 2.80
C LEU A 185 -6.93 3.42 3.90
N HIS A 186 -6.42 3.76 5.08
CA HIS A 186 -7.25 4.11 6.22
C HIS A 186 -8.13 5.33 5.95
N THR A 187 -7.61 6.35 5.27
CA THR A 187 -8.37 7.55 4.87
C THR A 187 -9.57 7.17 4.01
N SER A 188 -9.44 6.20 3.12
CA SER A 188 -10.55 5.69 2.32
C SER A 188 -11.60 4.99 3.17
N LEU A 189 -11.19 4.21 4.17
CA LEU A 189 -12.11 3.58 5.13
C LEU A 189 -12.96 4.63 5.87
N VAL A 190 -12.35 5.73 6.33
CA VAL A 190 -13.13 6.79 6.99
C VAL A 190 -13.99 7.59 6.05
N GLN A 191 -13.56 7.82 4.81
CA GLN A 191 -14.41 8.47 3.82
C GLN A 191 -15.67 7.65 3.56
N ALA A 192 -15.51 6.33 3.38
CA ALA A 192 -16.65 5.42 3.26
C ALA A 192 -17.53 5.41 4.51
N ALA A 193 -16.93 5.38 5.70
CA ALA A 193 -17.68 5.41 6.97
C ALA A 193 -18.37 6.76 7.23
N ALA A 194 -17.83 7.88 6.75
CA ALA A 194 -18.44 9.20 6.90
C ALA A 194 -19.63 9.40 5.96
N GLY A 195 -19.65 8.71 4.81
CA GLY A 195 -20.74 8.74 3.84
C GLY A 195 -21.88 7.76 4.12
N SER A 196 -21.82 6.96 5.19
CA SER A 196 -22.78 5.88 5.44
C SER A 196 -23.03 5.63 6.93
N ASP A 197 -24.29 5.36 7.31
CA ASP A 197 -24.67 5.02 8.68
C ASP A 197 -24.38 3.56 9.07
N ARG A 198 -23.90 2.75 8.12
CA ARG A 198 -23.65 1.32 8.33
C ARG A 198 -22.61 1.10 9.43
N TYR A 199 -22.97 0.27 10.41
CA TYR A 199 -22.09 -0.09 11.52
C TYR A 199 -20.78 -0.73 11.04
N GLU A 200 -20.85 -1.55 10.00
CA GLU A 200 -19.71 -2.29 9.44
C GLU A 200 -18.64 -1.36 8.87
N LEU A 201 -19.02 -0.28 8.21
CA LEU A 201 -18.08 0.71 7.65
C LEU A 201 -17.39 1.50 8.76
N ARG A 202 -18.14 1.89 9.80
CA ARG A 202 -17.56 2.47 11.02
C ARG A 202 -16.60 1.50 11.71
N ARG A 203 -16.98 0.23 11.79
CA ARG A 203 -16.13 -0.82 12.37
C ARG A 203 -14.85 -1.05 11.56
N ALA A 204 -14.94 -1.01 10.24
CA ALA A 204 -13.78 -1.11 9.36
C ALA A 204 -12.83 0.09 9.55
N ALA A 205 -13.37 1.31 9.65
CA ALA A 205 -12.59 2.47 10.02
C ALA A 205 -11.90 2.29 11.39
N GLU A 206 -12.59 1.80 12.42
CA GLU A 206 -11.98 1.51 13.73
C GLU A 206 -10.84 0.49 13.63
N ILE A 207 -11.05 -0.64 12.95
CA ILE A 207 -10.04 -1.69 12.77
C ILE A 207 -8.82 -1.12 12.02
N GLY A 208 -9.03 -0.31 10.99
CA GLY A 208 -7.94 0.37 10.30
C GLY A 208 -7.13 1.27 11.25
N GLN A 209 -7.77 1.95 12.21
CA GLN A 209 -7.06 2.83 13.15
C GLN A 209 -6.18 2.00 14.08
N HIS A 210 -6.67 0.84 14.53
CA HIS A 210 -5.88 -0.10 15.32
C HIS A 210 -4.66 -0.62 14.54
N LEU A 211 -4.84 -1.02 13.28
CA LEU A 211 -3.74 -1.48 12.42
C LEU A 211 -2.67 -0.39 12.21
N LEU A 212 -3.11 0.86 11.96
CA LEU A 212 -2.21 1.99 11.80
C LEU A 212 -1.44 2.31 13.09
N TRP A 213 -2.12 2.28 14.23
CA TRP A 213 -1.51 2.48 15.54
C TRP A 213 -0.47 1.39 15.84
N ASP A 214 -0.78 0.13 15.57
CA ASP A 214 0.14 -0.99 15.80
C ASP A 214 1.36 -0.95 14.89
N ALA A 215 1.18 -0.61 13.61
CA ALA A 215 2.30 -0.39 12.70
C ALA A 215 3.22 0.73 13.19
N ALA A 216 2.66 1.83 13.70
CA ALA A 216 3.46 2.91 14.27
C ALA A 216 4.24 2.46 15.52
N GLY A 217 3.68 1.55 16.32
CA GLY A 217 4.33 1.02 17.52
C GLY A 217 5.53 0.13 17.19
N LEU A 218 5.39 -0.70 16.16
CA LEU A 218 6.51 -1.50 15.64
C LEU A 218 7.64 -0.60 15.13
N LEU A 219 7.31 0.38 14.29
CA LEU A 219 8.29 1.29 13.71
C LEU A 219 8.94 2.24 14.72
N GLN A 220 8.34 2.43 15.89
CA GLN A 220 8.94 3.19 16.98
C GLN A 220 10.01 2.39 17.74
N THR A 221 9.91 1.06 17.74
CA THR A 221 10.78 0.16 18.53
C THR A 221 11.77 -0.64 17.69
N GLN A 222 11.51 -0.77 16.39
CA GLN A 222 12.26 -1.58 15.45
C GLN A 222 12.49 -0.80 14.17
N ASP A 223 13.61 -1.07 13.49
CA ASP A 223 13.78 -0.57 12.14
C ASP A 223 12.81 -1.27 11.16
N THR A 224 12.60 -0.65 9.99
CA THR A 224 11.65 -1.16 8.99
C THR A 224 11.99 -2.56 8.51
N ARG A 225 13.27 -2.96 8.52
CA ARG A 225 13.73 -4.28 8.07
C ARG A 225 13.39 -5.36 9.09
N SER A 226 13.63 -5.11 10.37
CA SER A 226 13.37 -6.05 11.46
C SER A 226 11.87 -6.29 11.66
N ALA A 227 11.05 -5.25 11.47
CA ALA A 227 9.60 -5.34 11.58
C ALA A 227 8.90 -5.78 10.26
N ALA A 228 9.64 -6.09 9.20
CA ALA A 228 9.08 -6.21 7.85
C ALA A 228 7.93 -7.22 7.74
N ALA A 229 8.06 -8.42 8.32
CA ALA A 229 7.03 -9.46 8.26
C ALA A 229 5.72 -9.01 8.94
N ASP A 230 5.82 -8.42 10.12
CA ASP A 230 4.70 -7.91 10.90
C ASP A 230 4.02 -6.70 10.26
N LEU A 231 4.80 -5.85 9.59
CA LEU A 231 4.31 -4.73 8.81
C LEU A 231 3.53 -5.27 7.60
N ILE A 232 4.13 -6.14 6.78
CA ILE A 232 3.47 -6.74 5.61
C ILE A 232 2.13 -7.40 5.98
N ALA A 233 2.06 -8.12 7.10
CA ALA A 233 0.82 -8.71 7.58
C ALA A 233 -0.27 -7.65 7.85
N ARG A 234 0.08 -6.54 8.51
CA ARG A 234 -0.86 -5.43 8.79
C ARG A 234 -1.29 -4.70 7.53
N GLU A 235 -0.38 -4.53 6.58
CA GLU A 235 -0.71 -3.96 5.28
C GLU A 235 -1.69 -4.83 4.50
N ARG A 236 -1.46 -6.14 4.44
CA ARG A 236 -2.40 -7.08 3.80
C ARG A 236 -3.79 -6.99 4.43
N LEU A 237 -3.89 -6.96 5.76
CA LEU A 237 -5.16 -6.79 6.46
C LEU A 237 -5.84 -5.44 6.13
N MET A 238 -5.08 -4.35 6.07
CA MET A 238 -5.61 -3.03 5.72
C MET A 238 -6.13 -2.99 4.27
N VAL A 239 -5.42 -3.62 3.33
CA VAL A 239 -5.84 -3.73 1.93
C VAL A 239 -7.12 -4.56 1.81
N GLN A 240 -7.17 -5.73 2.45
CA GLN A 240 -8.37 -6.57 2.47
C GLN A 240 -9.59 -5.81 3.01
N LEU A 241 -9.39 -5.05 4.09
CA LEU A 241 -10.44 -4.25 4.70
C LEU A 241 -10.91 -3.12 3.77
N ALA A 242 -9.99 -2.45 3.09
CA ALA A 242 -10.31 -1.40 2.12
C ALA A 242 -11.06 -1.95 0.90
N ASP A 243 -10.64 -3.11 0.39
CA ASP A 243 -11.31 -3.78 -0.74
C ASP A 243 -12.72 -4.25 -0.35
N GLU A 244 -12.89 -4.83 0.83
CA GLU A 244 -14.21 -5.24 1.32
C GLU A 244 -15.17 -4.04 1.44
N VAL A 245 -14.70 -2.92 2.00
CA VAL A 245 -15.47 -1.68 2.08
C VAL A 245 -15.81 -1.13 0.70
N ALA A 246 -14.87 -1.13 -0.25
CA ALA A 246 -15.09 -0.68 -1.62
C ALA A 246 -16.15 -1.53 -2.34
N GLN A 247 -16.10 -2.85 -2.16
CA GLN A 247 -17.08 -3.77 -2.75
C GLN A 247 -18.49 -3.54 -2.20
N ARG A 248 -18.60 -3.31 -0.89
CA ARG A 248 -19.89 -3.06 -0.22
C ARG A 248 -20.50 -1.72 -0.60
N THR A 249 -19.68 -0.69 -0.80
CA THR A 249 -20.14 0.63 -1.27
C THR A 249 -20.58 0.59 -2.73
N HIS A 250 -19.84 -0.08 -3.62
CA HIS A 250 -20.24 -0.23 -5.03
C HIS A 250 -21.53 -1.02 -5.26
N THR A 251 -21.89 -1.94 -4.37
CA THR A 251 -23.14 -2.73 -4.50
C THR A 251 -24.39 -1.86 -4.28
N GLU A 252 -24.23 -0.70 -3.66
CA GLU A 252 -25.34 0.16 -3.24
C GLU A 252 -25.65 1.29 -4.25
N ASP A 253 -24.64 1.72 -5.03
CA ASP A 253 -24.79 2.70 -6.13
C ASP A 253 -25.28 2.06 -7.45
N GLY A 254 -25.75 0.80 -7.40
CA GLY A 254 -26.44 0.18 -8.53
C GLY A 254 -27.66 1.04 -8.94
N PRO A 255 -27.93 1.20 -10.25
CA PRO A 255 -28.90 2.16 -10.75
C PRO A 255 -30.23 1.94 -10.04
N ALA A 256 -30.70 2.97 -9.33
CA ALA A 256 -32.06 3.00 -8.83
C ALA A 256 -32.97 2.70 -10.01
N ASP A 257 -33.60 1.53 -9.97
CA ASP A 257 -34.54 1.08 -10.97
C ASP A 257 -35.62 2.15 -11.10
N ALA A 258 -35.64 2.84 -12.24
CA ALA A 258 -36.43 4.03 -12.48
C ALA A 258 -37.93 3.75 -12.66
N ASP A 259 -38.40 2.57 -12.25
CA ASP A 259 -39.76 2.08 -12.45
C ASP A 259 -40.43 1.61 -11.14
N GLN A 260 -40.40 2.44 -10.09
CA GLN A 260 -41.43 2.36 -9.06
C GLN A 260 -42.30 3.61 -9.02
N PRO A 261 -43.57 3.53 -9.48
CA PRO A 261 -44.54 4.59 -9.28
C PRO A 261 -44.92 4.66 -7.80
N GLY A 262 -44.82 5.87 -7.26
CA GLY A 262 -44.99 6.13 -5.84
C GLY A 262 -46.34 5.71 -5.27
N TRP A 263 -46.30 5.28 -4.01
CA TRP A 263 -47.45 5.34 -3.12
C TRP A 263 -47.02 5.90 -1.77
N HIS A 264 -47.72 6.96 -1.39
CA HIS A 264 -47.65 7.67 -0.13
C HIS A 264 -48.08 6.81 1.07
N GLU A 265 -47.40 7.04 2.20
CA GLU A 265 -47.92 7.16 3.58
C GLU A 265 -48.85 6.08 4.20
N ARG A 266 -48.30 5.33 5.17
CA ARG A 266 -48.74 5.01 6.58
C ARG A 266 -50.18 4.50 6.86
N PRO A 267 -50.52 3.87 8.03
CA PRO A 267 -49.75 3.54 9.25
C PRO A 267 -49.99 2.11 9.86
N LEU A 268 -49.30 1.86 10.99
CA LEU A 268 -49.33 0.76 11.97
C LEU A 268 -50.70 0.11 12.31
N GLY A 269 -50.72 -1.22 12.45
CA GLY A 269 -51.75 -1.99 13.18
C GLY A 269 -51.61 -3.53 13.03
N PRO A 270 -52.05 -4.35 14.01
CA PRO A 270 -51.43 -5.66 14.35
C PRO A 270 -52.07 -6.93 13.73
N TYR A 271 -51.29 -8.02 13.73
CA TYR A 271 -51.61 -9.47 13.53
C TYR A 271 -52.90 -9.99 14.21
N PRO A 272 -53.36 -11.26 14.02
CA PRO A 272 -53.18 -12.34 12.99
C PRO A 272 -54.57 -13.02 12.66
N PRO A 273 -54.75 -14.36 12.47
CA PRO A 273 -54.04 -15.43 11.72
C PRO A 273 -54.95 -16.16 10.69
N GLY A 274 -54.40 -17.11 9.92
CA GLY A 274 -55.07 -18.40 9.74
C GLY A 274 -55.24 -18.96 8.33
N PHE A 275 -54.76 -20.20 8.20
CA PHE A 275 -55.25 -21.31 7.36
C PHE A 275 -54.91 -21.27 5.86
N GLU A 276 -54.06 -22.22 5.40
CA GLU A 276 -54.45 -23.56 4.88
C GLU A 276 -55.21 -23.43 3.55
N GLN A 277 -54.97 -24.18 2.48
CA GLN A 277 -54.25 -25.42 2.22
C GLN A 277 -54.40 -25.62 0.69
N THR A 278 -53.48 -26.39 0.06
CA THR A 278 -53.73 -27.14 -1.21
C THR A 278 -54.01 -26.31 -2.49
N ALA A 279 -53.64 -26.70 -3.71
CA ALA A 279 -53.23 -27.97 -4.28
C ALA A 279 -52.35 -27.74 -5.53
N ARG A 280 -51.44 -28.70 -5.78
CA ARG A 280 -50.87 -29.04 -7.10
C ARG A 280 -51.98 -29.62 -8.00
N PRO A 281 -51.89 -29.55 -9.35
CA PRO A 281 -51.08 -30.50 -10.14
C PRO A 281 -50.31 -29.83 -11.32
N ALA A 282 -49.11 -30.27 -11.70
CA ALA A 282 -48.80 -31.30 -12.74
C ALA A 282 -49.59 -31.10 -14.06
N SER A 283 -49.05 -31.13 -15.29
CA SER A 283 -47.81 -31.67 -15.87
C SER A 283 -47.68 -31.15 -17.31
N ARG A 284 -46.47 -31.11 -17.90
CA ARG A 284 -46.04 -31.88 -19.10
C ARG A 284 -44.83 -31.25 -19.81
N ARG A 285 -43.79 -32.08 -19.89
CA ARG A 285 -42.72 -32.15 -20.91
C ARG A 285 -43.34 -32.23 -22.33
N THR A 286 -42.70 -31.97 -23.48
CA THR A 286 -41.30 -32.07 -23.97
C THR A 286 -41.26 -31.42 -25.41
N PRO A 287 -40.30 -31.69 -26.32
CA PRO A 287 -39.16 -30.85 -26.70
C PRO A 287 -39.25 -30.32 -28.16
N GLY A 288 -38.30 -29.49 -28.59
CA GLY A 288 -38.19 -29.08 -30.00
C GLY A 288 -36.73 -28.90 -30.41
N THR A 289 -36.26 -29.82 -31.24
CA THR A 289 -34.91 -29.88 -31.84
C THR A 289 -34.85 -29.27 -33.25
N SER A 290 -33.73 -28.58 -33.52
CA SER A 290 -33.00 -28.44 -34.80
C SER A 290 -33.60 -27.51 -35.89
N PRO A 291 -32.87 -27.12 -36.99
CA PRO A 291 -31.46 -27.38 -37.40
C PRO A 291 -30.64 -26.19 -38.03
N LEU A 292 -29.30 -26.41 -38.10
CA LEU A 292 -28.29 -26.09 -39.16
C LEU A 292 -28.39 -24.84 -40.07
N LYS A 293 -27.30 -24.05 -40.16
CA LYS A 293 -26.70 -23.62 -41.45
C LYS A 293 -25.26 -23.10 -41.31
N GLY A 294 -24.38 -23.51 -42.23
CA GLY A 294 -22.94 -23.18 -42.23
C GLY A 294 -22.48 -22.19 -43.31
N PHE A 295 -21.16 -21.93 -43.24
CA PHE A 295 -20.19 -21.43 -44.24
C PHE A 295 -20.37 -20.03 -44.85
N HIS A 296 -19.41 -19.12 -44.59
CA HIS A 296 -18.30 -18.82 -45.53
C HIS A 296 -17.22 -17.92 -44.88
N PRO A 297 -15.93 -18.04 -45.31
CA PRO A 297 -14.79 -17.32 -44.77
C PRO A 297 -14.60 -15.96 -45.47
N MET A 298 -14.17 -14.94 -44.74
CA MET A 298 -13.70 -13.66 -45.30
C MET A 298 -12.19 -13.49 -45.12
N PRO A 299 -11.54 -12.79 -46.07
CA PRO A 299 -10.10 -12.88 -46.33
C PRO A 299 -9.27 -12.16 -45.26
N GLN A 300 -8.18 -12.80 -44.85
CA GLN A 300 -7.10 -12.15 -44.12
C GLN A 300 -6.45 -11.13 -45.03
N THR A 301 -6.72 -9.84 -44.76
CA THR A 301 -5.89 -8.74 -45.23
C THR A 301 -4.57 -8.82 -44.45
N GLN A 302 -3.52 -9.28 -45.12
CA GLN A 302 -2.15 -9.28 -44.64
C GLN A 302 -1.59 -7.84 -44.68
N PRO A 303 -1.15 -7.26 -43.56
CA PRO A 303 -0.21 -6.15 -43.58
C PRO A 303 1.20 -6.71 -43.29
N ASP A 304 2.06 -6.61 -44.30
CA ASP A 304 3.53 -6.68 -44.25
C ASP A 304 4.14 -7.15 -42.92
N HIS A 305 4.45 -8.45 -42.82
CA HIS A 305 5.32 -9.02 -41.79
C HIS A 305 6.76 -9.12 -42.30
N ALA A 306 7.32 -7.98 -42.70
CA ALA A 306 8.76 -7.86 -42.84
C ALA A 306 9.32 -7.25 -41.54
N GLY A 307 9.64 -8.11 -40.56
CA GLY A 307 10.50 -7.76 -39.42
C GLY A 307 9.92 -7.85 -37.99
N ARG A 308 8.87 -8.64 -37.71
CA ARG A 308 8.41 -8.86 -36.32
C ARG A 308 9.24 -9.97 -35.66
N ALA A 309 9.89 -9.68 -34.52
CA ALA A 309 10.81 -10.61 -33.88
C ALA A 309 10.16 -11.96 -33.52
N ALA A 310 10.89 -13.03 -33.80
CA ALA A 310 10.49 -14.43 -33.67
C ALA A 310 10.74 -14.96 -32.24
N ASP A 311 10.35 -14.20 -31.22
CA ASP A 311 10.79 -14.47 -29.85
C ASP A 311 9.78 -15.30 -29.05
N VAL A 312 10.31 -16.29 -28.33
CA VAL A 312 9.62 -17.01 -27.25
C VAL A 312 9.82 -16.21 -25.97
N TYR A 313 8.86 -16.24 -25.05
CA TYR A 313 8.91 -15.48 -23.81
C TYR A 313 8.99 -16.40 -22.59
N LEU A 314 9.90 -16.09 -21.66
CA LEU A 314 9.98 -16.77 -20.37
C LEU A 314 9.14 -16.01 -19.34
N LEU A 315 8.17 -16.68 -18.72
CA LEU A 315 7.40 -16.15 -17.58
C LEU A 315 7.83 -16.84 -16.29
N PHE A 316 8.22 -16.09 -15.27
CA PHE A 316 8.59 -16.66 -13.97
C PHE A 316 8.08 -15.81 -12.81
N ALA A 317 7.61 -16.49 -11.77
CA ALA A 317 7.28 -15.85 -10.51
C ALA A 317 8.53 -15.74 -9.63
N HIS A 318 8.62 -14.68 -8.84
CA HIS A 318 9.73 -14.43 -7.93
C HIS A 318 9.21 -13.84 -6.62
N GLU A 319 10.10 -13.64 -5.64
CA GLU A 319 9.72 -12.96 -4.40
C GLU A 319 9.14 -11.58 -4.71
N PRO A 320 7.95 -11.23 -4.17
CA PRO A 320 7.32 -9.96 -4.44
C PRO A 320 8.21 -8.77 -4.08
N TYR A 321 8.25 -7.77 -4.94
CA TYR A 321 8.89 -6.49 -4.67
C TYR A 321 8.04 -5.34 -5.20
N TYR A 322 8.34 -4.14 -4.73
CA TYR A 322 7.70 -2.91 -5.18
C TYR A 322 8.76 -2.06 -5.88
N PRO A 323 8.68 -1.83 -7.20
CA PRO A 323 9.69 -1.08 -7.95
C PRO A 323 9.78 0.38 -7.50
N GLY A 324 8.69 0.92 -6.94
CA GLY A 324 8.70 2.23 -6.32
C GLY A 324 7.55 2.43 -5.33
N PRO A 325 7.54 3.58 -4.63
CA PRO A 325 6.44 3.92 -3.74
C PRO A 325 5.12 4.03 -4.50
N GLY A 326 4.13 3.23 -4.11
CA GLY A 326 2.78 3.29 -4.68
C GLY A 326 2.63 2.69 -6.08
N THR A 327 3.60 1.89 -6.54
CA THR A 327 3.45 0.99 -7.68
C THR A 327 2.75 -0.29 -7.24
N GLN A 328 2.16 -1.02 -8.18
CA GLN A 328 1.66 -2.35 -7.92
C GLN A 328 2.81 -3.26 -7.46
N GLU A 329 2.49 -4.25 -6.62
CA GLU A 329 3.41 -5.34 -6.30
C GLU A 329 3.83 -6.02 -7.60
N ILE A 330 5.12 -6.24 -7.82
CA ILE A 330 5.59 -7.11 -8.90
C ILE A 330 5.99 -8.43 -8.25
N ASN A 331 5.37 -9.52 -8.70
CA ASN A 331 5.66 -10.86 -8.21
C ASN A 331 5.87 -11.87 -9.35
N THR A 332 5.73 -11.40 -10.59
CA THR A 332 5.90 -12.18 -11.81
C THR A 332 6.54 -11.30 -12.87
N THR A 333 7.51 -11.84 -13.60
CA THR A 333 8.20 -11.13 -14.67
C THR A 333 8.21 -11.98 -15.94
N LEU A 334 8.00 -11.33 -17.08
CA LEU A 334 8.13 -11.91 -18.42
C LEU A 334 9.23 -11.19 -19.19
N VAL A 335 10.14 -11.97 -19.78
CA VAL A 335 11.26 -11.48 -20.59
C VAL A 335 11.31 -12.20 -21.93
N ALA A 336 11.91 -11.58 -22.93
CA ALA A 336 12.30 -12.29 -24.16
C ALA A 336 13.28 -13.42 -23.80
N ALA A 337 13.10 -14.61 -24.38
CA ALA A 337 13.96 -15.77 -24.14
C ALA A 337 15.44 -15.44 -24.36
N ALA A 338 15.74 -14.63 -25.38
CA ALA A 338 17.09 -14.19 -25.71
C ALA A 338 17.81 -13.45 -24.56
N SER A 339 17.09 -12.90 -23.58
CA SER A 339 17.68 -12.28 -22.38
C SER A 339 18.49 -13.28 -21.54
N LEU A 340 18.21 -14.59 -21.66
CA LEU A 340 19.00 -15.66 -21.04
C LEU A 340 20.44 -15.75 -21.60
N LEU A 341 20.68 -15.21 -22.79
CA LEU A 341 21.99 -15.17 -23.44
C LEU A 341 22.80 -13.93 -23.05
N HIS A 342 22.25 -13.05 -22.22
CA HIS A 342 22.93 -11.85 -21.78
C HIS A 342 24.17 -12.20 -20.93
N PRO A 343 25.33 -11.52 -21.11
CA PRO A 343 26.58 -11.86 -20.42
C PRO A 343 26.53 -11.80 -18.88
N ARG A 344 25.58 -11.05 -18.33
CA ARG A 344 25.35 -10.95 -16.87
C ARG A 344 24.40 -12.02 -16.33
N VAL A 345 23.71 -12.77 -17.19
CA VAL A 345 23.09 -14.04 -16.81
C VAL A 345 24.19 -15.08 -16.76
N ARG A 346 24.18 -15.92 -15.72
CA ARG A 346 25.17 -16.98 -15.61
C ARG A 346 25.19 -17.91 -16.82
N GLN A 347 26.38 -18.13 -17.34
CA GLN A 347 26.65 -19.07 -18.41
C GLN A 347 27.48 -20.25 -17.88
N PRO A 348 27.31 -21.47 -18.41
CA PRO A 348 26.49 -21.83 -19.58
C PRO A 348 24.99 -22.02 -19.28
N ASP A 349 24.56 -21.90 -18.02
CA ASP A 349 23.20 -22.21 -17.58
C ASP A 349 22.14 -21.42 -18.36
N GLY A 350 22.30 -20.11 -18.54
CA GLY A 350 21.38 -19.26 -19.30
C GLY A 350 21.20 -19.76 -20.74
N ALA A 351 22.29 -20.05 -21.44
CA ALA A 351 22.26 -20.61 -22.79
C ALA A 351 21.59 -21.99 -22.86
N GLN A 352 21.86 -22.87 -21.90
CA GLN A 352 21.23 -24.19 -21.85
C GLN A 352 19.71 -24.10 -21.58
N ILE A 353 19.29 -23.17 -20.72
CA ILE A 353 17.87 -22.90 -20.47
C ILE A 353 17.22 -22.27 -21.70
N HIS A 354 17.91 -21.36 -22.39
CA HIS A 354 17.44 -20.75 -23.64
C HIS A 354 17.15 -21.81 -24.71
N ASP A 355 18.07 -22.75 -24.92
CA ASP A 355 17.89 -23.80 -25.92
C ASP A 355 16.69 -24.69 -25.59
N ARG A 356 16.51 -25.05 -24.32
CA ARG A 356 15.33 -25.81 -23.87
C ARG A 356 14.04 -25.03 -23.97
N LEU A 357 14.09 -23.73 -23.69
CA LEU A 357 12.94 -22.85 -23.76
C LEU A 357 12.45 -22.67 -25.19
N THR A 358 13.35 -22.63 -26.17
CA THR A 358 13.03 -22.33 -27.58
C THR A 358 12.78 -23.58 -28.43
N GLU A 359 13.25 -24.74 -28.00
CA GLU A 359 13.10 -26.02 -28.71
C GLU A 359 11.62 -26.38 -28.92
N GLY A 360 11.19 -26.40 -30.19
CA GLY A 360 9.84 -26.81 -30.60
C GLY A 360 8.73 -25.79 -30.32
N ARG A 361 9.08 -24.55 -29.95
CA ARG A 361 8.11 -23.49 -29.64
C ARG A 361 7.67 -22.69 -30.85
N GLN A 362 6.48 -22.11 -30.72
CA GLN A 362 5.99 -21.12 -31.68
C GLN A 362 6.51 -19.72 -31.32
N PRO A 363 6.81 -18.88 -32.32
CA PRO A 363 7.07 -17.46 -32.07
C PRO A 363 5.91 -16.81 -31.30
N GLY A 364 6.22 -16.00 -30.30
CA GLY A 364 5.25 -15.36 -29.42
C GLY A 364 4.77 -16.22 -28.24
N GLU A 365 5.17 -17.49 -28.16
CA GLU A 365 4.71 -18.38 -27.09
C GLU A 365 5.24 -17.93 -25.72
N ILE A 366 4.33 -17.77 -24.75
CA ILE A 366 4.66 -17.50 -23.35
C ILE A 366 4.79 -18.83 -22.62
N VAL A 367 6.02 -19.11 -22.16
CA VAL A 367 6.34 -20.36 -21.46
C VAL A 367 6.61 -20.05 -19.99
N PRO A 368 5.72 -20.45 -19.07
CA PRO A 368 5.99 -20.37 -17.64
C PRO A 368 7.13 -21.29 -17.24
N LEU A 369 7.99 -20.86 -16.32
CA LEU A 369 9.07 -21.66 -15.76
C LEU A 369 8.56 -23.00 -15.17
N ALA A 370 7.34 -23.02 -14.63
CA ALA A 370 6.70 -24.24 -14.15
C ALA A 370 6.32 -25.21 -15.28
N THR A 371 6.00 -24.71 -16.49
CA THR A 371 5.85 -25.55 -17.68
C THR A 371 7.18 -26.19 -18.04
N LEU A 372 8.26 -25.42 -18.11
CA LEU A 372 9.60 -25.94 -18.41
C LEU A 372 10.06 -26.95 -17.34
N THR A 373 9.80 -26.65 -16.07
CA THR A 373 10.05 -27.57 -14.94
C THR A 373 9.26 -28.87 -15.11
N HIS A 374 8.00 -28.79 -15.52
CA HIS A 374 7.17 -29.98 -15.76
C HIS A 374 7.73 -30.86 -16.87
N GLU A 375 8.17 -30.25 -17.98
CA GLU A 375 8.79 -30.96 -19.11
C GLU A 375 10.12 -31.60 -18.75
N LEU A 376 10.85 -31.02 -17.79
CA LEU A 376 12.08 -31.55 -17.20
C LEU A 376 11.78 -32.55 -16.07
N GLY A 377 10.84 -33.47 -16.31
CA GLY A 377 10.50 -34.54 -15.37
C GLY A 377 9.95 -34.05 -14.03
N GLY A 378 9.22 -32.92 -14.04
CA GLY A 378 8.76 -32.27 -12.80
C GLY A 378 9.89 -31.58 -12.01
N GLY A 379 11.02 -31.28 -12.66
CA GLY A 379 12.18 -30.61 -12.10
C GLY A 379 13.34 -31.52 -11.75
N ALA A 380 13.18 -32.84 -11.90
CA ALA A 380 14.25 -33.80 -11.65
C ALA A 380 15.45 -33.61 -12.58
N ASP A 381 15.22 -33.12 -13.81
CA ASP A 381 16.26 -33.00 -14.83
C ASP A 381 16.94 -31.61 -14.84
N TRP A 382 16.53 -30.67 -13.99
CA TRP A 382 17.16 -29.35 -13.86
C TRP A 382 18.69 -29.39 -13.68
N PRO A 383 19.28 -30.29 -12.87
CA PRO A 383 20.74 -30.38 -12.73
C PRO A 383 21.49 -30.70 -14.03
N THR A 384 20.82 -31.23 -15.05
CA THR A 384 21.40 -31.49 -16.37
C THR A 384 21.30 -30.31 -17.33
N VAL A 385 20.50 -29.29 -16.99
CA VAL A 385 20.22 -28.10 -17.82
C VAL A 385 20.81 -26.83 -17.22
N GLY A 386 20.86 -26.68 -15.89
CA GLY A 386 21.44 -25.50 -15.26
C GLY A 386 20.72 -25.08 -13.97
N ASP A 387 21.31 -24.11 -13.26
CA ASP A 387 20.77 -23.57 -12.02
C ASP A 387 19.71 -22.48 -12.31
N TRP A 388 18.47 -22.92 -12.51
CA TRP A 388 17.35 -22.04 -12.84
C TRP A 388 17.07 -20.99 -11.75
N GLU A 389 17.30 -21.29 -10.47
CA GLU A 389 17.08 -20.36 -9.35
C GLU A 389 18.04 -19.16 -9.46
N ARG A 390 19.30 -19.45 -9.74
CA ARG A 390 20.31 -18.41 -9.90
C ARG A 390 20.16 -17.67 -11.22
N VAL A 391 19.77 -18.35 -12.30
CA VAL A 391 19.48 -17.71 -13.59
C VAL A 391 18.29 -16.74 -13.49
N THR A 392 17.18 -17.14 -12.85
CA THR A 392 16.04 -16.23 -12.63
C THR A 392 16.39 -15.06 -11.71
N THR A 393 17.28 -15.27 -10.74
CA THR A 393 17.83 -14.18 -9.91
C THR A 393 18.65 -13.18 -10.73
N ASP A 394 19.50 -13.67 -11.64
CA ASP A 394 20.32 -12.83 -12.52
C ASP A 394 19.45 -12.07 -13.54
N LEU A 395 18.43 -12.72 -14.12
CA LEU A 395 17.43 -12.07 -14.98
C LEU A 395 16.68 -10.96 -14.24
N LEU A 396 16.22 -11.22 -13.00
CA LEU A 396 15.52 -10.20 -12.23
C LEU A 396 16.42 -8.99 -11.93
N ARG A 397 17.73 -9.21 -11.75
CA ARG A 397 18.69 -8.12 -11.59
C ARG A 397 18.81 -7.29 -12.87
N LEU A 398 18.89 -7.94 -14.04
CA LEU A 398 18.95 -7.25 -15.34
C LEU A 398 17.75 -6.34 -15.56
N VAL A 399 16.55 -6.88 -15.35
CA VAL A 399 15.30 -6.13 -15.47
C VAL A 399 15.29 -4.90 -14.55
N ARG A 400 15.73 -5.07 -13.30
CA ARG A 400 15.74 -3.97 -12.31
C ARG A 400 16.77 -2.90 -12.59
N GLU A 401 17.84 -3.22 -13.30
CA GLU A 401 18.88 -2.28 -13.69
C GLU A 401 18.62 -1.65 -15.06
N GLY A 402 17.55 -2.06 -15.76
CA GLY A 402 17.19 -1.56 -17.09
C GLY A 402 18.10 -2.06 -18.21
N GLU A 403 18.73 -3.22 -18.00
CA GLU A 403 19.68 -3.84 -18.95
C GLU A 403 18.99 -4.84 -19.90
N CYS A 404 17.67 -5.03 -19.74
CA CYS A 404 16.77 -5.66 -20.70
C CYS A 404 15.34 -5.20 -20.42
N ASP A 405 14.47 -5.25 -21.44
CA ASP A 405 13.04 -4.99 -21.27
C ASP A 405 12.34 -6.19 -20.66
N ALA A 406 11.26 -5.90 -19.92
CA ALA A 406 10.41 -6.93 -19.34
C ALA A 406 9.00 -6.43 -19.11
N LEU A 407 8.04 -7.36 -19.17
CA LEU A 407 6.71 -7.17 -18.65
C LEU A 407 6.68 -7.60 -17.18
N SER A 408 6.61 -6.62 -16.28
CA SER A 408 6.54 -6.82 -14.84
C SER A 408 5.10 -6.80 -14.34
N LEU A 409 4.66 -7.87 -13.68
CA LEU A 409 3.26 -8.11 -13.33
C LEU A 409 3.07 -8.39 -11.84
N GLY A 410 1.99 -7.84 -11.30
CA GLY A 410 1.46 -8.15 -9.97
C GLY A 410 0.28 -9.09 -10.05
N LEU A 411 0.55 -10.38 -10.27
CA LEU A 411 -0.53 -11.36 -10.40
C LEU A 411 -1.20 -11.60 -9.04
N PRO A 412 -2.54 -11.74 -8.99
CA PRO A 412 -3.25 -12.20 -7.80
C PRO A 412 -2.73 -13.57 -7.34
N GLU A 413 -2.85 -13.86 -6.05
CA GLU A 413 -2.28 -15.07 -5.43
C GLU A 413 -2.66 -16.37 -6.16
N ILE A 414 -3.94 -16.53 -6.53
CA ILE A 414 -4.41 -17.72 -7.27
C ILE A 414 -3.82 -17.78 -8.68
N ALA A 415 -3.76 -16.64 -9.39
CA ALA A 415 -3.17 -16.59 -10.73
C ALA A 415 -1.67 -16.90 -10.70
N ARG A 416 -0.96 -16.34 -9.71
CA ARG A 416 0.45 -16.65 -9.45
C ARG A 416 0.64 -18.13 -9.14
N ALA A 417 -0.18 -18.71 -8.28
CA ALA A 417 -0.11 -20.15 -7.96
C ALA A 417 -0.35 -21.04 -9.19
N LEU A 418 -1.28 -20.66 -10.07
CA LEU A 418 -1.57 -21.41 -11.31
C LEU A 418 -0.38 -21.37 -12.29
N ILE A 419 0.33 -20.26 -12.44
CA ILE A 419 1.52 -20.20 -13.29
C ILE A 419 2.77 -20.86 -12.66
N CYS A 420 2.77 -21.04 -11.34
CA CYS A 420 3.84 -21.74 -10.59
C CYS A 420 3.65 -23.25 -10.52
N THR A 421 2.53 -23.78 -11.01
CA THR A 421 2.24 -25.21 -11.03
C THR A 421 2.27 -25.75 -12.46
N GLY A 422 2.46 -27.07 -12.58
CA GLY A 422 2.53 -27.72 -13.89
C GLY A 422 1.25 -27.52 -14.71
N PRO A 423 1.31 -27.61 -16.05
CA PRO A 423 0.20 -27.25 -16.95
C PRO A 423 -1.09 -28.05 -16.73
N HIS A 424 -1.00 -29.22 -16.11
CA HIS A 424 -2.13 -30.11 -15.79
C HIS A 424 -2.46 -30.18 -14.30
N SER A 425 -1.85 -29.33 -13.47
CA SER A 425 -2.03 -29.33 -12.02
C SER A 425 -3.27 -28.56 -11.58
N TYR A 426 -3.68 -28.78 -10.33
CA TYR A 426 -4.77 -28.05 -9.70
C TYR A 426 -4.26 -27.31 -8.45
N VAL A 427 -4.72 -26.07 -8.28
CA VAL A 427 -4.55 -25.26 -7.07
C VAL A 427 -5.87 -25.28 -6.30
N ARG A 428 -5.81 -25.47 -4.98
CA ARG A 428 -7.01 -25.46 -4.13
C ARG A 428 -6.92 -24.32 -3.13
N THR A 429 -8.00 -23.57 -2.99
CA THR A 429 -8.17 -22.59 -1.90
C THR A 429 -9.30 -23.03 -0.99
N TYR A 430 -9.19 -22.68 0.29
CA TYR A 430 -10.26 -22.89 1.25
C TYR A 430 -11.05 -21.59 1.40
N ASP A 431 -12.34 -21.66 1.12
CA ASP A 431 -13.30 -20.58 1.35
C ASP A 431 -13.92 -20.79 2.73
N ALA A 432 -13.45 -20.01 3.71
CA ALA A 432 -13.95 -20.08 5.08
C ALA A 432 -15.40 -19.59 5.22
N ALA A 433 -15.90 -18.74 4.30
CA ALA A 433 -17.27 -18.25 4.35
C ALA A 433 -18.27 -19.31 3.90
N ALA A 434 -17.88 -20.13 2.92
CA ALA A 434 -18.69 -21.24 2.42
C ALA A 434 -18.28 -22.62 2.97
N ASP A 435 -17.29 -22.68 3.86
CA ASP A 435 -16.69 -23.89 4.43
C ASP A 435 -16.39 -24.98 3.37
N GLN A 436 -15.77 -24.58 2.25
CA GLN A 436 -15.52 -25.47 1.11
C GLN A 436 -14.17 -25.21 0.44
N PHE A 437 -13.67 -26.22 -0.28
CA PHE A 437 -12.49 -26.06 -1.13
C PHE A 437 -12.90 -25.75 -2.57
N ILE A 438 -12.31 -24.70 -3.14
CA ILE A 438 -12.44 -24.35 -4.55
C ILE A 438 -11.18 -24.81 -5.27
N ALA A 439 -11.34 -25.59 -6.34
CA ALA A 439 -10.23 -26.05 -7.16
C ALA A 439 -10.15 -25.24 -8.46
N TYR A 440 -8.96 -24.77 -8.78
CA TYR A 440 -8.60 -24.09 -10.02
C TYR A 440 -7.64 -24.99 -10.79
N GLY A 441 -7.87 -25.19 -12.07
CA GLY A 441 -7.16 -26.16 -12.88
C GLY A 441 -6.60 -25.59 -14.18
N PRO A 442 -6.40 -26.46 -15.19
CA PRO A 442 -5.80 -26.08 -16.47
C PRO A 442 -6.57 -25.00 -17.23
N THR A 443 -7.90 -24.98 -17.12
CA THR A 443 -8.75 -23.97 -17.78
C THR A 443 -8.49 -22.58 -17.20
N GLU A 444 -8.45 -22.45 -15.86
CA GLU A 444 -8.18 -21.19 -15.20
C GLU A 444 -6.74 -20.74 -15.43
N ARG A 445 -5.79 -21.68 -15.45
CA ARG A 445 -4.40 -21.40 -15.83
C ARG A 445 -4.30 -20.84 -17.26
N ALA A 446 -5.01 -21.43 -18.21
CA ALA A 446 -5.03 -20.95 -19.60
C ALA A 446 -5.64 -19.53 -19.70
N ALA A 447 -6.68 -19.24 -18.92
CA ALA A 447 -7.25 -17.90 -18.85
C ALA A 447 -6.26 -16.86 -18.32
N VAL A 448 -5.47 -17.20 -17.29
CA VAL A 448 -4.40 -16.33 -16.77
C VAL A 448 -3.33 -16.08 -17.85
N LEU A 449 -2.90 -17.11 -18.58
CA LEU A 449 -1.91 -16.94 -19.65
C LEU A 449 -2.44 -16.10 -20.81
N ALA A 450 -3.73 -16.24 -21.17
CA ALA A 450 -4.36 -15.40 -22.16
C ALA A 450 -4.44 -13.92 -21.73
N GLU A 451 -4.61 -13.65 -20.43
CA GLU A 451 -4.57 -12.29 -19.89
C GLU A 451 -3.17 -11.69 -19.98
N VAL A 452 -2.13 -12.47 -19.62
CA VAL A 452 -0.72 -12.07 -19.76
C VAL A 452 -0.37 -11.81 -21.22
N ASP A 453 -0.83 -12.67 -22.13
CA ASP A 453 -0.67 -12.51 -23.58
C ASP A 453 -1.32 -11.22 -24.08
N GLY A 454 -2.50 -10.87 -23.57
CA GLY A 454 -3.15 -9.59 -23.86
C GLY A 454 -2.28 -8.38 -23.47
N PHE A 455 -1.64 -8.41 -22.30
CA PHE A 455 -0.72 -7.35 -21.88
C PHE A 455 0.54 -7.29 -22.73
N LEU A 456 1.10 -8.46 -23.06
CA LEU A 456 2.29 -8.57 -23.91
C LEU A 456 2.02 -8.03 -25.32
N ALA A 457 0.89 -8.40 -25.91
CA ALA A 457 0.50 -7.95 -27.24
C ALA A 457 0.36 -6.42 -27.31
N CYS A 458 -0.12 -5.77 -26.25
CA CYS A 458 -0.16 -4.30 -26.20
C CYS A 458 1.24 -3.67 -26.24
N ILE A 459 2.22 -4.24 -25.54
CA ILE A 459 3.60 -3.72 -25.49
C ILE A 459 4.31 -3.98 -26.82
N VAL A 460 4.24 -5.22 -27.31
CA VAL A 460 4.91 -5.65 -28.55
C VAL A 460 4.32 -4.96 -29.78
N ALA A 461 3.07 -4.51 -29.74
CA ALA A 461 2.50 -3.68 -30.79
C ALA A 461 3.19 -2.31 -30.94
N GLU A 462 3.79 -1.79 -29.86
CA GLU A 462 4.56 -0.55 -29.86
C GLU A 462 6.04 -0.82 -30.14
N GLN A 463 6.63 -1.79 -29.43
CA GLN A 463 8.04 -2.18 -29.55
C GLN A 463 8.26 -3.60 -29.03
N ASP A 464 9.01 -4.42 -29.78
CA ASP A 464 9.45 -5.74 -29.32
C ASP A 464 10.29 -5.63 -28.03
N LEU A 465 10.16 -6.59 -27.10
CA LEU A 465 10.93 -6.57 -25.85
C LEU A 465 12.42 -6.71 -26.14
N TRP A 466 13.20 -5.66 -25.87
CA TRP A 466 14.64 -5.69 -26.07
C TRP A 466 15.33 -6.64 -25.06
N PRO A 467 16.06 -7.67 -25.53
CA PRO A 467 16.68 -8.67 -24.66
C PRO A 467 17.98 -8.21 -23.95
N GLY A 468 18.41 -6.98 -24.18
CA GLY A 468 19.71 -6.47 -23.73
C GLY A 468 20.78 -6.51 -24.82
N ASP A 469 21.94 -5.92 -24.53
CA ASP A 469 23.07 -5.82 -25.47
C ASP A 469 24.08 -6.96 -25.30
N GLY A 470 24.89 -7.19 -26.34
CA GLY A 470 26.05 -8.08 -26.26
C GLY A 470 25.69 -9.55 -26.02
N LEU A 471 24.50 -9.98 -26.45
CA LEU A 471 24.03 -11.35 -26.30
C LEU A 471 25.05 -12.35 -26.86
N LEU A 472 25.30 -13.40 -26.09
CA LEU A 472 26.13 -14.50 -26.54
C LEU A 472 25.41 -15.29 -27.64
N PRO A 473 26.14 -15.84 -28.62
CA PRO A 473 25.52 -16.69 -29.63
C PRO A 473 24.87 -17.89 -28.96
N SER A 474 23.65 -18.23 -29.37
CA SER A 474 23.02 -19.47 -28.92
C SER A 474 23.94 -20.65 -29.25
N PRO A 475 24.07 -21.64 -28.34
CA PRO A 475 24.79 -22.87 -28.61
C PRO A 475 24.21 -23.51 -29.86
N THR A 476 24.96 -23.51 -30.95
CA THR A 476 24.56 -24.25 -32.15
C THR A 476 24.72 -25.72 -31.82
N ARG A 477 23.61 -26.43 -31.67
CA ARG A 477 23.65 -27.89 -31.49
C ARG A 477 24.36 -28.49 -32.71
N PRO A 478 25.41 -29.32 -32.54
CA PRO A 478 25.93 -30.08 -33.66
C PRO A 478 24.82 -30.98 -34.20
N ALA A 479 24.67 -30.98 -35.52
CA ALA A 479 23.66 -31.72 -36.27
C ALA A 479 23.74 -33.23 -36.06
#